data_AF-A0A9E7I2C3-F1
#
_entry.id   AF-A0A9E7I2C3-F1
#
_cell.length_a   1.000
_cell.length_b   1.000
_cell.length_c   1.000
_cell.angle_alpha   90.00
_cell.angle_beta   90.00
_cell.angle_gamma   90.00
#
_symmetry.space_group_name_H-M   'P 1'
#
loop_
_entity.id
_entity.type
_entity.pdbx_description
1 polymer ?
#
loop_
_entity_poly.entity_id
_entity_poly.type
_entity_poly.pdbx_seq_one_letter_code
_entity_poly.pdbx_strand_id
1 'polypeptide(L)' 'MLYRKGYLALGYIDSMNNIISHYQHYLDLMGVGRQFSGDNLDCAEQVPFNPSYKAATS' A
#
# COMPACT_ATOMS: atom_id res chain seq x y z
N MET A 1 1.17 6.83 -12.81
CA MET A 1 0.82 5.39 -12.69
C MET A 1 -0.33 5.27 -11.70
N LEU A 2 -1.53 4.93 -12.17
CA LEU A 2 -2.77 4.93 -11.38
C LEU A 2 -3.02 3.55 -10.77
N TYR A 3 -2.57 3.31 -9.53
CA TYR A 3 -2.86 2.07 -8.79
C TYR A 3 -4.17 2.17 -8.00
N ARG A 4 -5.27 2.05 -8.75
CA ARG A 4 -6.48 1.24 -8.53
C ARG A 4 -6.99 0.96 -7.08
N LYS A 5 -8.19 1.50 -6.79
CA LYS A 5 -9.40 0.99 -6.05
C LYS A 5 -9.29 0.25 -4.71
N GLY A 6 -8.33 -0.63 -4.52
CA GLY A 6 -8.49 -1.73 -3.57
C GLY A 6 -8.02 -1.43 -2.15
N TYR A 7 -7.14 -0.46 -1.98
CA TYR A 7 -6.27 -0.43 -0.79
C TYR A 7 -6.51 0.78 0.11
N LEU A 8 -7.04 1.86 -0.46
CA LEU A 8 -7.01 3.20 0.11
C LEU A 8 -8.15 3.50 1.12
N ALA A 9 -9.02 2.53 1.44
CA ALA A 9 -10.18 2.79 2.30
C ALA A 9 -10.76 1.56 3.03
N LEU A 10 -10.03 0.46 3.13
CA LEU A 10 -10.55 -0.81 3.64
C LEU A 10 -9.82 -1.28 4.92
N GLY A 11 -9.04 -0.41 5.56
CA GLY A 11 -8.28 -0.73 6.79
C GLY A 11 -7.01 -1.54 6.50
N TYR A 12 -6.53 -2.28 7.51
CA TYR A 12 -5.44 -3.26 7.35
C TYR A 12 -5.91 -4.42 6.47
N ILE A 13 -5.81 -4.26 5.15
CA ILE A 13 -6.08 -5.36 4.21
C ILE A 13 -4.79 -6.15 4.03
N ASP A 14 -4.89 -7.47 4.07
CA ASP A 14 -3.76 -8.38 3.81
C ASP A 14 -3.04 -8.10 2.49
N SER A 15 -3.78 -7.63 1.49
CA SER A 15 -3.23 -7.26 0.20
C SER A 15 -2.26 -6.08 0.30
N MET A 16 -2.46 -5.15 1.25
CA MET A 16 -1.55 -4.02 1.48
C MET A 16 -0.21 -4.52 2.04
N ASN A 17 -0.26 -5.47 2.99
CA ASN A 17 0.93 -6.14 3.52
C ASN A 17 1.72 -6.89 2.44
N ASN A 18 1.04 -7.43 1.43
CA ASN A 18 1.69 -8.07 0.29
C ASN A 18 2.53 -7.05 -0.53
N ILE A 19 2.01 -5.85 -0.77
CA ILE A 19 2.75 -4.78 -1.47
C ILE A 19 3.95 -4.31 -0.63
N ILE A 20 3.72 -4.06 0.66
CA ILE A 20 4.77 -3.60 1.59
C ILE A 20 5.89 -4.63 1.70
N SER A 21 5.54 -5.92 1.82
CA SER A 21 6.54 -6.99 1.94
C SER A 21 7.38 -7.16 0.66
N HIS A 22 6.79 -6.99 -0.53
CA HIS A 22 7.56 -6.96 -1.78
C HIS A 22 8.51 -5.77 -1.85
N TYR A 23 8.05 -4.56 -1.50
CA TYR A 23 8.91 -3.38 -1.47
C TYR A 23 10.10 -3.57 -0.53
N GLN A 24 9.85 -4.02 0.70
CA GLN A 24 10.90 -4.30 1.68
C GLN A 24 11.84 -5.42 1.24
N HIS A 25 11.33 -6.47 0.59
CA HIS A 25 12.16 -7.52 0.02
C HIS A 25 13.10 -6.98 -1.07
N TYR A 26 12.63 -6.07 -1.93
CA TYR A 26 13.49 -5.43 -2.93
C TYR A 26 14.56 -4.52 -2.31
N LEU A 27 14.26 -3.84 -1.19
CA LEU A 27 15.28 -3.08 -0.47
C LEU A 27 16.41 -3.97 0.04
N ASP A 28 16.10 -5.18 0.52
CA ASP A 28 17.12 -6.15 0.93
C ASP A 28 17.95 -6.63 -0.27
N LEU A 29 17.29 -6.96 -1.39
CA LEU A 29 17.97 -7.40 -2.60
C LEU A 29 18.90 -6.34 -3.20
N MET A 30 18.54 -5.06 -3.07
CA MET A 30 19.38 -3.93 -3.51
C MET A 30 20.48 -3.56 -2.50
N GLY A 31 20.57 -4.23 -1.36
CA GLY A 31 21.56 -3.92 -0.31
C GLY A 31 21.30 -2.59 0.41
N VAL A 32 20.10 -2.01 0.26
CA VAL A 32 19.68 -0.81 0.98
C VAL A 32 19.27 -1.21 2.40
N GLY A 33 18.39 -2.21 2.52
CA GLY A 33 17.87 -2.73 3.78
C GLY A 33 16.54 -2.10 4.20
N ARG A 34 15.66 -2.91 4.83
CA ARG A 34 14.29 -2.51 5.21
C ARG A 34 14.22 -1.34 6.17
N GLN A 35 15.26 -1.11 6.97
CA GLN A 35 15.32 0.01 7.92
C GLN A 35 15.24 1.38 7.24
N PHE A 36 15.47 1.43 5.92
CA PHE A 36 15.33 2.65 5.11
C PHE A 36 14.03 2.69 4.30
N SER A 37 13.05 1.84 4.62
CA SER A 37 11.73 1.87 3.97
C SER A 37 10.94 3.15 4.28
N GLY A 38 11.29 3.87 5.35
CA GLY A 38 10.64 5.10 5.77
C GLY A 38 9.26 4.87 6.39
N ASP A 39 8.56 5.97 6.64
CA ASP A 39 7.23 5.99 7.24
C ASP A 39 6.13 6.01 6.14
N ASN A 40 4.87 5.78 6.54
CA ASN A 40 3.69 5.79 5.65
C ASN A 40 3.69 4.68 4.56
N LEU A 41 4.12 3.47 4.93
CA LEU A 41 4.12 2.31 4.03
C LEU A 41 2.73 1.79 3.71
N ASP A 42 1.76 2.05 4.59
CA ASP A 42 0.36 1.72 4.37
C ASP A 42 -0.48 2.96 4.08
N CYS A 43 -1.69 2.71 3.60
CA CYS A 43 -2.70 3.74 3.38
C CYS A 43 -4.00 3.46 4.13
N ALA A 44 -3.93 2.78 5.29
CA ALA A 44 -5.12 2.38 6.06
C ALA A 44 -5.93 3.59 6.57
N GLU A 45 -5.24 4.67 6.93
CA GLU A 45 -5.85 5.91 7.43
C GLU A 45 -5.90 7.05 6.39
N GLN A 46 -5.42 6.80 5.17
CA GLN A 46 -5.33 7.84 4.15
C GLN A 46 -6.68 8.06 3.46
N VAL A 47 -7.00 9.34 3.19
CA VAL A 47 -8.21 9.68 2.44
C VAL A 47 -8.01 9.36 0.96
N PRO A 48 -8.99 8.72 0.30
CA PRO A 48 -8.92 8.51 -1.14
C PRO A 48 -8.77 9.80 -1.93
N PHE A 49 -7.79 9.84 -2.83
CA PHE A 49 -7.57 10.98 -3.72
C PHE A 49 -8.81 11.29 -4.59
N ASN A 50 -9.61 10.29 -4.94
CA ASN A 50 -10.90 10.47 -5.59
C ASN A 50 -12.04 9.81 -4.78
N PRO A 51 -12.78 10.58 -3.97
CA PRO A 51 -13.84 10.05 -3.10
C PRO A 51 -15.08 9.57 -3.87
N SER A 52 -15.24 9.94 -5.15
CA SER A 52 -16.36 9.47 -5.97
C SER A 52 -16.25 7.98 -6.35
N TYR A 53 -15.12 7.34 -6.04
CA TYR A 53 -14.89 5.97 -6.44
C TYR A 53 -15.53 4.98 -5.46
N LYS A 54 -16.80 4.64 -5.71
CA LYS A 54 -17.50 3.59 -4.96
C LYS A 54 -16.79 2.25 -5.15
N ALA A 55 -16.49 1.57 -4.03
CA ALA A 55 -16.07 0.18 -4.02
C ALA A 55 -17.06 -0.65 -4.87
N ALA A 56 -16.54 -1.50 -5.75
CA ALA A 56 -17.39 -2.44 -6.45
C ALA A 56 -17.85 -3.47 -5.42
N THR A 57 -19.13 -3.45 -5.07
CA THR A 57 -19.76 -4.53 -4.30
C THR A 57 -19.77 -5.77 -5.18
N SER A 58 -19.17 -6.86 -4.71
CA SER A 58 -19.34 -8.19 -5.31
C SER A 58 -20.58 -8.85 -4.73
#